data_AF-A0A0W0Z715-F1
#
_entry.id   AF-A0A0W0Z715-F1
#
_cell.length_a   1.000
_cell.length_b   1.000
_cell.length_c   1.000
_cell.angle_alpha   90.00
_cell.angle_beta   90.00
_cell.angle_gamma   90.00
#
_symmetry.space_group_name_H-M   'P 1'
#
loop_
_entity.id
_entity.type
_entity.pdbx_description
1 polymer ?
#
loop_
_entity_poly.entity_id
_entity_poly.type
_entity_poly.pdbx_seq_one_letter_code
_entity_poly.pdbx_strand_id
1 'polypeptide(L)'
;MPYRNSFFSNIRYSWNQYNSLRNKYSQLIPIPQQSYFKPIKTLDEFTSLLACPIYSPLWLGINAALFFLKSLIHLIATLLLVIPALLLAVFTPSSEISFSTSSAFKQSLANTVVDATMGIIATCAAVVSLAFNPLYLMSRCLTTAVSHLNEVTESCCDLNIARF
;
A
#
# COMPACT_ATOMS: atom_id res chain seq x y z
N MET A 1 5.96 -28.83 6.52
CA MET A 1 4.92 -28.41 5.55
C MET A 1 5.42 -28.76 4.16
N PRO A 2 4.62 -29.39 3.28
CA PRO A 2 5.13 -29.88 2.00
C PRO A 2 5.48 -28.68 1.10
N TYR A 3 6.76 -28.56 0.77
CA TYR A 3 7.27 -27.59 -0.19
C TYR A 3 6.60 -27.85 -1.53
N ARG A 4 5.81 -26.89 -2.04
CA ARG A 4 5.23 -26.97 -3.38
C ARG A 4 6.33 -26.72 -4.41
N ASN A 5 6.61 -27.72 -5.25
CA ASN A 5 7.83 -27.82 -6.08
C ASN A 5 7.97 -26.79 -7.23
N SER A 6 7.05 -25.82 -7.38
CA SER A 6 7.07 -24.88 -8.51
C SER A 6 7.22 -23.41 -8.06
N PHE A 7 7.97 -22.65 -8.85
CA PHE A 7 8.15 -21.21 -8.65
C PHE A 7 6.82 -20.45 -8.59
N PHE A 8 5.91 -20.72 -9.54
CA PHE A 8 4.61 -20.04 -9.62
C PHE A 8 3.68 -20.41 -8.45
N SER A 9 3.74 -21.64 -7.94
CA SER A 9 2.99 -21.98 -6.72
C SER A 9 3.49 -21.21 -5.49
N ASN A 10 4.80 -20.95 -5.42
CA ASN A 10 5.40 -20.19 -4.34
C ASN A 10 5.04 -18.70 -4.44
N ILE A 11 5.02 -18.13 -5.66
CA ILE A 11 4.48 -16.78 -5.89
C ILE A 11 3.03 -16.72 -5.42
N ARG A 12 2.16 -17.62 -5.88
CA ARG A 12 0.73 -17.59 -5.53
C ARG A 12 0.51 -17.69 -4.02
N TYR A 13 1.25 -18.57 -3.36
CA TYR A 13 1.17 -18.75 -1.92
C TYR A 13 1.63 -17.48 -1.17
N SER A 14 2.83 -16.98 -1.47
CA SER A 14 3.39 -15.78 -0.85
C SER A 14 2.51 -14.55 -1.10
N TRP A 15 2.01 -14.39 -2.32
CA TRP A 15 1.02 -13.38 -2.67
C TRP A 15 -0.23 -13.49 -1.80
N ASN A 16 -0.81 -14.68 -1.64
CA ASN A 16 -2.03 -14.84 -0.86
C ASN A 16 -1.85 -14.53 0.64
N GLN A 17 -0.64 -14.65 1.19
CA GLN A 17 -0.37 -14.26 2.57
C GLN A 17 -0.59 -12.76 2.81
N TYR A 18 -0.42 -11.92 1.78
CA TYR A 18 -0.60 -10.48 1.88
C TYR A 18 -2.03 -9.99 1.58
N ASN A 19 -3.02 -10.89 1.52
CA ASN A 19 -4.38 -10.51 1.13
C ASN A 19 -5.03 -9.47 2.05
N SER A 20 -4.87 -9.63 3.37
CA SER A 20 -5.38 -8.66 4.36
C SER A 20 -4.73 -7.29 4.19
N LEU A 21 -3.42 -7.27 3.90
CA LEU A 21 -2.66 -6.05 3.76
C LEU A 21 -3.02 -5.28 2.49
N ARG A 22 -3.21 -6.00 1.37
CA ARG A 22 -3.72 -5.40 0.12
C ARG A 22 -5.10 -4.81 0.29
N ASN A 23 -6.00 -5.51 0.99
CA ASN A 23 -7.33 -4.97 1.30
C ASN A 23 -7.22 -3.68 2.12
N LYS A 24 -6.32 -3.63 3.11
CA LYS A 24 -6.06 -2.42 3.88
C LYS A 24 -5.51 -1.27 3.02
N TYR A 25 -4.62 -1.53 2.07
CA TYR A 25 -4.12 -0.50 1.15
C TYR A 25 -5.25 0.12 0.32
N SER A 26 -6.19 -0.69 -0.17
CA SER A 26 -7.34 -0.18 -0.91
C SER A 26 -8.24 0.75 -0.10
N GLN A 27 -8.28 0.59 1.23
CA GLN A 27 -9.05 1.46 2.13
C GLN A 27 -8.31 2.76 2.47
N LEU A 28 -6.97 2.76 2.41
CA LEU A 28 -6.14 3.90 2.76
C LEU A 28 -5.88 4.86 1.59
N ILE A 29 -6.11 4.41 0.36
CA ILE A 29 -6.06 5.26 -0.81
C ILE A 29 -7.34 6.11 -0.83
N PRO A 30 -7.25 7.45 -0.74
CA PRO A 30 -8.42 8.32 -0.86
C PRO A 30 -9.02 8.17 -2.26
N ILE A 31 -10.28 7.73 -2.33
CA ILE A 31 -11.05 7.65 -3.58
C ILE A 31 -11.92 8.91 -3.64
N PRO A 32 -11.99 9.62 -4.78
CA PRO A 32 -12.87 10.78 -4.94
C PRO A 32 -14.32 10.40 -4.60
N GLN A 33 -14.91 11.09 -3.62
CA GLN A 33 -16.29 10.85 -3.16
C GLN A 33 -17.03 12.18 -3.02
N GLN A 34 -18.37 12.16 -3.21
CA GLN A 34 -19.20 13.37 -3.03
C GLN A 34 -19.12 13.96 -1.62
N SER A 35 -18.80 13.14 -0.61
CA SER A 35 -18.54 13.59 0.76
C SER A 35 -17.41 14.64 0.85
N TYR A 36 -16.57 14.77 -0.18
CA TYR A 36 -15.46 15.71 -0.25
C TYR A 36 -15.90 17.17 -0.42
N PHE A 37 -17.14 17.37 -0.85
CA PHE A 37 -17.74 18.69 -0.99
C PHE A 37 -18.76 18.96 0.12
N LYS A 38 -18.69 18.24 1.24
CA LYS A 38 -19.54 18.51 2.42
C LYS A 38 -18.80 19.43 3.39
N PRO A 39 -19.47 20.45 3.96
CA PRO A 39 -18.86 21.32 4.96
C PRO A 39 -18.51 20.53 6.22
N ILE A 40 -17.53 21.00 6.98
CA ILE A 40 -17.13 20.46 8.27
C ILE A 40 -18.00 21.10 9.34
N LYS A 41 -18.73 20.29 10.11
CA LYS A 41 -19.69 20.81 11.09
C LYS A 41 -19.22 20.71 12.54
N THR A 42 -18.22 19.87 12.83
CA THR A 42 -17.71 19.65 14.19
C THR A 42 -16.19 19.65 14.27
N LEU A 43 -15.65 19.98 15.44
CA LEU A 43 -14.20 19.98 15.73
C LEU A 43 -13.58 18.57 15.69
N ASP A 44 -14.33 17.54 16.07
CA ASP A 44 -13.89 16.14 15.97
C ASP A 44 -13.74 15.69 14.52
N GLU A 45 -14.64 16.16 13.64
CA GLU A 45 -14.55 15.92 12.21
C GLU A 45 -13.31 16.62 11.63
N PHE A 46 -13.03 17.86 12.05
CA PHE A 46 -11.82 18.58 11.61
C PHE A 46 -10.51 17.90 12.05
N THR A 47 -10.42 17.49 13.31
CA THR A 47 -9.21 16.84 13.86
C THR A 47 -8.95 15.48 13.24
N SER A 48 -9.99 14.67 13.01
CA SER A 48 -9.86 13.39 12.29
C SER A 48 -9.44 13.59 10.83
N LEU A 49 -9.95 14.64 10.17
CA LEU A 49 -9.54 15.02 8.81
C LEU A 49 -8.09 15.53 8.76
N LEU A 50 -7.57 16.17 9.81
CA LEU A 50 -6.17 16.61 9.90
C LEU A 50 -5.18 15.48 10.20
N ALA A 51 -5.59 14.49 10.99
CA ALA A 51 -4.74 13.34 11.33
C ALA A 51 -4.55 12.37 10.15
N CYS A 52 -5.58 12.19 9.33
CA CYS A 52 -5.57 11.27 8.18
C CYS A 52 -4.49 11.55 7.11
N PRO A 53 -4.20 12.82 6.70
CA PRO A 53 -3.12 13.16 5.78
C PRO A 53 -1.72 12.85 6.29
N ILE A 54 -1.54 12.67 7.59
CA ILE A 54 -0.22 12.38 8.18
C ILE A 54 -0.08 10.89 8.41
N TYR A 55 -1.07 10.27 9.06
CA TYR A 55 -1.00 8.86 9.46
C TYR A 55 -0.96 7.90 8.27
N SER A 56 -1.87 8.06 7.31
CA SER A 56 -2.04 7.14 6.18
C SER A 56 -0.82 7.05 5.27
N PRO A 57 -0.24 8.16 4.75
CA PRO A 57 0.93 8.07 3.89
C PRO A 57 2.18 7.63 4.66
N LEU A 58 2.33 8.00 5.93
CA LEU A 58 3.45 7.59 6.76
C LEU A 58 3.42 6.07 7.04
N TRP A 59 2.25 5.53 7.37
CA TRP A 59 2.07 4.09 7.56
C TRP A 59 2.32 3.30 6.25
N LEU A 60 1.82 3.79 5.12
CA LEU A 60 2.07 3.19 3.81
C LEU A 60 3.56 3.25 3.43
N GLY A 61 4.22 4.38 3.69
CA GLY A 61 5.65 4.57 3.44
C GLY A 61 6.54 3.64 4.27
N ILE A 62 6.26 3.47 5.57
CA ILE A 62 6.97 2.51 6.42
C ILE A 62 6.82 1.09 5.88
N ASN A 63 5.61 0.68 5.51
CA ASN A 63 5.40 -0.65 4.95
C ASN A 63 6.14 -0.83 3.62
N ALA A 64 6.14 0.17 2.75
CA ALA A 64 6.90 0.12 1.50
C ALA A 64 8.40 -0.10 1.78
N ALA A 65 8.99 0.65 2.71
CA ALA A 65 10.39 0.49 3.10
C ALA A 65 10.68 -0.91 3.65
N LEU A 66 9.81 -1.46 4.50
CA LEU A 66 9.95 -2.82 5.03
C LEU A 66 9.86 -3.88 3.93
N PHE A 67 8.97 -3.71 2.96
CA PHE A 67 8.86 -4.60 1.81
C PHE A 67 10.12 -4.58 0.93
N PHE A 68 10.66 -3.39 0.66
CA PHE A 68 11.93 -3.28 -0.08
C PHE A 68 13.09 -3.90 0.68
N LEU A 69 13.16 -3.71 2.00
CA LEU A 69 14.18 -4.35 2.83
C LEU A 69 14.06 -5.88 2.78
N LYS A 70 12.85 -6.41 2.92
CA LYS A 70 12.60 -7.86 2.84
C LYS A 70 12.95 -8.42 1.47
N SER A 71 12.56 -7.72 0.40
CA SER A 71 12.92 -8.05 -0.98
C SER A 71 14.43 -8.08 -1.17
N LEU A 72 15.16 -7.09 -0.62
CA LEU A 72 16.63 -7.03 -0.67
C LEU A 72 17.27 -8.24 0.01
N ILE A 73 16.79 -8.61 1.20
CA ILE A 73 17.29 -9.79 1.93
C ILE A 73 17.09 -11.07 1.09
N HIS A 74 15.89 -11.26 0.52
CA HIS A 74 15.61 -12.40 -0.34
C HIS A 74 16.42 -12.36 -1.64
N LEU A 75 16.70 -11.19 -2.19
CA LEU A 75 17.56 -11.03 -3.38
C LEU A 75 19.00 -11.48 -3.07
N ILE A 76 19.56 -11.03 -1.94
CA ILE A 76 20.91 -11.43 -1.49
C ILE A 76 20.97 -12.94 -1.27
N ALA A 77 19.97 -13.52 -0.60
CA ALA A 77 19.89 -14.96 -0.41
C ALA A 77 19.82 -15.73 -1.74
N THR A 78 19.05 -15.21 -2.71
CA THR A 78 18.93 -15.79 -4.05
C THR A 78 20.27 -15.72 -4.81
N LEU A 79 20.99 -14.61 -4.70
CA LEU A 79 22.32 -14.42 -5.30
C LEU A 79 23.34 -15.41 -4.71
N LEU A 80 23.32 -15.60 -3.39
CA LEU A 80 24.18 -16.56 -2.70
C LEU A 80 23.87 -18.01 -3.12
N LEU A 81 22.60 -18.32 -3.34
CA LEU A 81 22.14 -19.66 -3.69
C LEU A 81 22.28 -19.99 -5.18
N VAL A 82 22.46 -19.01 -6.08
CA VAL A 82 22.43 -19.26 -7.53
C VAL A 82 23.56 -20.18 -7.99
N ILE A 83 24.79 -19.94 -7.52
CA ILE A 83 25.98 -20.72 -7.89
C ILE A 83 25.86 -22.16 -7.35
N PRO A 84 25.63 -22.40 -6.05
CA PRO A 84 25.50 -23.76 -5.54
C PRO A 84 24.28 -24.49 -6.11
N ALA A 85 23.17 -23.80 -6.37
CA ALA A 85 22.01 -24.43 -7.00
C ALA A 85 22.31 -24.87 -8.45
N LEU A 86 23.05 -24.07 -9.22
CA LEU A 86 23.44 -24.41 -10.58
C LEU A 86 24.41 -25.59 -10.61
N LEU A 87 25.43 -25.57 -9.75
CA LEU A 87 26.41 -26.66 -9.64
C LEU A 87 25.74 -27.97 -9.24
N LEU A 88 24.90 -27.97 -8.21
CA LEU A 88 24.18 -29.18 -7.75
C LEU A 88 23.16 -29.68 -8.79
N ALA A 89 22.55 -28.78 -9.57
CA ALA A 89 21.64 -29.18 -10.64
C ALA A 89 22.37 -29.88 -11.79
N VAL A 90 23.61 -29.50 -12.09
CA VAL A 90 24.41 -30.08 -13.17
C VAL A 90 25.14 -31.35 -12.72
N PHE A 91 25.79 -31.31 -11.57
CA PHE A 91 26.69 -32.37 -11.12
C PHE A 91 25.98 -33.48 -10.32
N THR A 92 24.91 -33.16 -9.59
CA THR A 92 24.20 -34.12 -8.73
C THR A 92 22.68 -33.95 -8.75
N PRO A 93 22.04 -34.02 -9.94
CA PRO A 93 20.64 -33.65 -10.15
C PRO A 93 19.63 -34.45 -9.31
N SER A 94 19.93 -35.71 -9.00
CA SER A 94 19.03 -36.60 -8.26
C SER A 94 19.27 -36.58 -6.74
N SER A 95 20.18 -35.74 -6.25
CA SER A 95 20.51 -35.68 -4.82
C SER A 95 19.49 -34.87 -4.03
N GLU A 96 19.21 -35.29 -2.79
CA GLU A 96 18.32 -34.55 -1.87
C GLU A 96 18.79 -33.11 -1.63
N ILE A 97 20.12 -32.91 -1.62
CA ILE A 97 20.75 -31.60 -1.46
C ILE A 97 20.42 -30.71 -2.68
N SER A 98 20.51 -31.23 -3.91
CA SER A 98 20.14 -30.50 -5.12
C SER A 98 18.67 -30.08 -5.12
N PHE A 99 17.77 -30.99 -4.73
CA PHE A 99 16.35 -30.68 -4.60
C PHE A 99 16.09 -29.60 -3.53
N SER A 100 16.72 -29.71 -2.37
CA SER A 100 16.57 -28.74 -1.27
C SER A 100 17.09 -27.35 -1.65
N THR A 101 18.30 -27.26 -2.20
CA THR A 101 18.90 -25.97 -2.63
C THR A 101 18.11 -25.34 -3.78
N SER A 102 17.66 -26.13 -4.76
CA SER A 102 16.82 -25.63 -5.87
C SER A 102 15.47 -25.13 -5.37
N SER A 103 14.85 -25.83 -4.41
CA SER A 103 13.60 -25.42 -3.78
C SER A 103 13.76 -24.12 -3.00
N ALA A 104 14.82 -24.00 -2.19
CA ALA A 104 15.15 -22.79 -1.43
C ALA A 104 15.41 -21.59 -2.34
N PHE A 105 16.15 -21.80 -3.45
CA PHE A 105 16.36 -20.78 -4.48
C PHE A 105 15.04 -20.31 -5.09
N LYS A 106 14.18 -21.24 -5.54
CA LYS A 106 12.87 -20.91 -6.11
C LYS A 106 11.97 -20.17 -5.13
N GLN A 107 11.96 -20.58 -3.87
CA GLN A 107 11.18 -19.93 -2.81
C GLN A 107 11.69 -18.51 -2.53
N SER A 108 13.01 -18.34 -2.41
CA SER A 108 13.62 -17.04 -2.15
C SER A 108 13.37 -16.07 -3.31
N LEU A 109 13.55 -16.51 -4.55
CA LEU A 109 13.25 -15.72 -5.75
C LEU A 109 11.78 -15.34 -5.83
N ALA A 110 10.87 -16.28 -5.53
CA ALA A 110 9.43 -16.01 -5.52
C ALA A 110 9.06 -14.96 -4.47
N ASN A 111 9.64 -15.05 -3.28
CA ASN A 111 9.44 -14.06 -2.23
C ASN A 111 10.01 -12.69 -2.62
N THR A 112 11.19 -12.62 -3.24
CA THR A 112 11.73 -11.36 -3.78
C THR A 112 10.74 -10.68 -4.72
N VAL A 113 10.21 -11.43 -5.70
CA VAL A 113 9.25 -10.88 -6.67
C VAL A 113 7.98 -10.36 -5.98
N VAL A 114 7.41 -11.15 -5.07
CA VAL A 114 6.19 -10.76 -4.36
C VAL A 114 6.44 -9.55 -3.46
N ASP A 115 7.50 -9.56 -2.66
CA ASP A 115 7.80 -8.48 -1.71
C ASP A 115 8.16 -7.18 -2.44
N ALA A 116 8.92 -7.24 -3.55
CA ALA A 116 9.16 -6.08 -4.40
C ALA A 116 7.87 -5.50 -4.98
N THR A 117 6.98 -6.36 -5.47
CA THR A 117 5.68 -5.94 -6.03
C THR A 117 4.82 -5.28 -4.95
N MET A 118 4.77 -5.86 -3.74
CA MET A 118 4.08 -5.27 -2.59
C MET A 118 4.67 -3.92 -2.18
N GLY A 119 5.99 -3.78 -2.22
CA GLY A 119 6.69 -2.51 -2.00
C GLY A 119 6.27 -1.44 -3.00
N ILE A 120 6.24 -1.76 -4.30
CA ILE A 120 5.78 -0.84 -5.36
C ILE A 120 4.33 -0.40 -5.11
N ILE A 121 3.42 -1.35 -4.82
CA ILE A 121 2.01 -1.03 -4.55
C ILE A 121 1.90 -0.10 -3.33
N ALA A 122 2.65 -0.39 -2.26
CA ALA A 122 2.66 0.43 -1.05
C ALA A 122 3.20 1.85 -1.32
N THR A 123 4.25 1.99 -2.14
CA THR A 123 4.79 3.29 -2.55
C THR A 123 3.80 4.07 -3.40
N CYS A 124 3.18 3.45 -4.40
CA CYS A 124 2.14 4.09 -5.20
C CYS A 124 0.97 4.56 -4.32
N ALA A 125 0.51 3.71 -3.40
CA ALA A 125 -0.54 4.07 -2.45
C ALA A 125 -0.12 5.24 -1.54
N ALA A 126 1.12 5.25 -1.06
CA ALA A 126 1.66 6.33 -0.24
C ALA A 126 1.69 7.66 -1.00
N VAL A 127 2.16 7.66 -2.26
CA VAL A 127 2.21 8.85 -3.12
C VAL A 127 0.80 9.40 -3.38
N VAL A 128 -0.15 8.53 -3.72
CA VAL A 128 -1.55 8.93 -3.93
C VAL A 128 -2.15 9.49 -2.63
N SER A 129 -1.93 8.83 -1.50
CA SER A 129 -2.40 9.33 -0.19
C SER A 129 -1.78 10.68 0.18
N LEU A 130 -0.49 10.89 -0.11
CA LEU A 130 0.21 12.15 0.13
C LEU A 130 -0.34 13.29 -0.74
N ALA A 131 -0.66 13.01 -2.01
CA ALA A 131 -1.15 14.03 -2.95
C ALA A 131 -2.64 14.39 -2.71
N PHE A 132 -3.49 13.39 -2.50
CA PHE A 132 -4.94 13.59 -2.48
C PHE A 132 -5.48 13.93 -1.09
N ASN A 133 -4.85 13.52 0.01
CA ASN A 133 -5.35 13.88 1.35
C ASN A 133 -5.31 15.39 1.64
N PRO A 134 -4.25 16.16 1.28
CA PRO A 134 -4.25 17.61 1.40
C PRO A 134 -5.30 18.29 0.51
N LEU A 135 -5.48 17.79 -0.72
CA LEU A 135 -6.50 18.32 -1.64
C LEU A 135 -7.92 18.11 -1.08
N TYR A 136 -8.17 16.95 -0.47
CA TYR A 136 -9.43 16.67 0.22
C TYR A 136 -9.68 17.65 1.37
N LEU A 137 -8.68 17.88 2.24
CA LEU A 137 -8.78 18.89 3.30
C LEU A 137 -9.10 20.28 2.75
N MET A 138 -8.41 20.73 1.70
CA MET A 138 -8.68 22.03 1.08
C MET A 138 -10.10 22.14 0.54
N SER A 139 -10.60 21.10 -0.15
CA SER A 139 -11.96 21.09 -0.69
C SER A 139 -13.03 21.20 0.40
N ARG A 140 -12.86 20.52 1.54
CA ARG A 140 -13.79 20.61 2.67
C ARG A 140 -13.69 21.94 3.40
N CYS A 141 -12.49 22.49 3.57
CA CYS A 141 -12.30 23.83 4.15
C CYS A 141 -12.97 24.91 3.28
N LEU A 142 -12.79 24.85 1.96
CA LEU A 142 -13.45 25.77 1.02
C LEU A 142 -14.97 25.66 1.10
N THR A 143 -15.51 24.43 1.09
CA THR A 143 -16.95 24.20 1.23
C THR A 143 -17.48 24.75 2.55
N THR A 144 -16.74 24.59 3.65
CA THR A 144 -17.11 25.13 4.97
C THR A 144 -17.15 26.65 4.96
N ALA A 145 -16.17 27.30 4.34
CA ALA A 145 -16.16 28.75 4.19
C ALA A 145 -17.35 29.25 3.35
N VAL A 146 -17.65 28.61 2.23
CA VAL A 146 -18.81 28.98 1.39
C VAL A 146 -20.13 28.71 2.15
N SER A 147 -20.22 27.65 2.93
CA SER A 147 -21.39 27.37 3.79
C SER A 147 -21.62 28.48 4.81
N HIS A 148 -20.57 28.94 5.49
CA HIS A 148 -20.69 30.05 6.44
C HIS A 148 -21.03 31.38 5.77
N LEU A 149 -20.46 31.68 4.60
CA LEU A 149 -20.85 32.86 3.83
C LEU A 149 -22.32 32.81 3.42
N ASN A 150 -22.81 31.62 3.06
CA ASN A 150 -24.19 31.40 2.72
C ASN A 150 -25.12 31.66 3.91
N GLU A 151 -24.81 31.09 5.08
CA GLU A 151 -25.56 31.29 6.32
C GLU A 151 -25.60 32.77 6.74
N VAL A 152 -24.47 33.48 6.64
CA VAL A 152 -24.39 34.92 6.99
C VAL A 152 -25.21 35.76 6.01
N THR A 153 -25.18 35.44 4.71
CA THR A 153 -25.92 36.21 3.69
C THR A 153 -27.41 35.92 3.73
N GLU A 154 -27.80 34.69 4.03
CA GLU A 154 -29.19 34.32 4.27
C GLU A 154 -29.72 35.04 5.51
N SER A 155 -28.94 35.07 6.61
CA SER A 155 -29.31 35.78 7.85
C SER A 155 -29.38 37.31 7.69
N CYS A 156 -28.45 37.93 6.96
CA CYS A 156 -28.40 39.38 6.82
C CYS A 156 -29.24 39.94 5.66
N CYS A 157 -29.44 39.16 4.59
CA CYS A 157 -29.98 39.66 3.31
C CYS A 157 -31.05 38.75 2.70
N ASP A 158 -31.42 37.64 3.36
CA ASP A 158 -32.37 36.63 2.85
C ASP A 158 -31.98 36.10 1.45
N LEU A 159 -30.67 36.10 1.19
CA LEU A 159 -30.06 35.81 -0.11
C LEU A 159 -29.16 34.58 0.00
N ASN A 160 -29.43 33.59 -0.84
CA ASN A 160 -28.70 32.32 -0.87
C ASN A 160 -27.65 32.36 -1.99
N ILE A 161 -26.37 32.35 -1.64
CA ILE A 161 -25.21 32.45 -2.54
C ILE A 161 -24.88 31.09 -3.19
N ALA A 162 -25.11 29.97 -2.49
CA ALA A 162 -24.77 28.65 -3.00
C ALA A 162 -25.73 27.55 -2.51
N ARG A 163 -26.24 26.74 -3.44
CA ARG A 163 -27.03 25.53 -3.15
C ARG A 163 -26.09 24.34 -2.97
N PHE A 164 -25.99 23.83 -1.74
CA PHE A 164 -25.20 22.65 -1.37
C PHE A 164 -26.05 21.37 -1.35
#